data_AF-A0A524HZW4-F1
#
_entry.id   AF-A0A524HZW4-F1
#
_cell.length_a   1.000
_cell.length_b   1.000
_cell.length_c   1.000
_cell.angle_alpha   90.00
_cell.angle_beta   90.00
_cell.angle_gamma   90.00
#
_symmetry.space_group_name_H-M   'P 1'
#
loop_
_entity.id
_entity.type
_entity.pdbx_description
1 polymer ?
#
loop_
_entity_poly.entity_id
_entity_poly.type
_entity_poly.pdbx_seq_one_letter_code
_entity_poly.pdbx_strand_id
1 'polypeptide(L)'
;MGPQIPYAGIGIGIAVIFGVWAFLVAETRKERAYIAGIPVVVFLIRIILPSLAGQLISLIGWVLYGLGCIIYLRYNGMVIR
;
A
#
# COMPACT_ATOMS: atom_id res chain seq x y z
N MET A 1 10.33 26.43 11.69
CA MET A 1 9.29 25.42 11.44
C MET A 1 9.98 24.17 10.95
N GLY A 2 10.02 23.10 11.77
CA GLY A 2 10.57 21.83 11.32
C GLY A 2 9.71 21.26 10.17
N PRO A 3 10.27 20.47 9.25
CA PRO A 3 9.50 19.89 8.16
C PRO A 3 8.33 19.10 8.74
N GLN A 4 7.11 19.56 8.48
CA GLN A 4 5.90 18.77 8.75
C GLN A 4 5.89 17.65 7.71
N ILE A 5 6.43 16.49 8.09
CA ILE A 5 6.29 15.29 7.26
C ILE A 5 4.78 15.05 7.15
N PRO A 6 4.20 15.06 5.94
CA PRO A 6 2.78 14.83 5.79
C PRO A 6 2.48 13.42 6.30
N TYR A 7 1.63 13.28 7.32
CA TYR A 7 1.25 11.98 7.89
C TYR A 7 0.75 10.99 6.82
N ALA A 8 0.13 11.50 5.77
CA ALA A 8 -0.25 10.75 4.58
C ALA A 8 0.96 10.06 3.89
N GLY A 9 2.09 10.74 3.78
CA GLY A 9 3.32 10.20 3.19
C GLY A 9 3.94 9.08 4.03
N ILE A 10 3.84 9.18 5.36
CA ILE A 10 4.29 8.14 6.29
C ILE A 10 3.45 6.87 6.09
N GLY A 11 2.12 7.00 6.06
CA GLY A 11 1.21 5.86 5.84
C GLY A 11 1.43 5.16 4.50
N ILE A 12 1.63 5.93 3.43
CA ILE A 12 1.96 5.37 2.10
C ILE A 12 3.30 4.62 2.15
N GLY A 13 4.33 5.21 2.76
CA GLY A 13 5.64 4.58 2.90
C GLY A 13 5.57 3.23 3.63
N ILE A 14 4.83 3.18 4.75
CA ILE A 14 4.61 1.95 5.51
C ILE A 14 3.89 0.89 4.65
N ALA A 15 2.83 1.28 3.94
CA ALA A 15 2.09 0.37 3.06
C ALA A 15 2.98 -0.22 1.95
N VAL A 16 3.86 0.60 1.36
CA VAL A 16 4.82 0.13 0.34
C VAL A 16 5.82 -0.85 0.93
N ILE A 17 6.37 -0.60 2.12
CA ILE A 17 7.30 -1.53 2.79
C ILE A 17 6.64 -2.89 3.02
N PHE A 18 5.41 -2.90 3.55
CA PHE A 18 4.66 -4.14 3.72
C PHE A 18 4.33 -4.81 2.37
N GLY A 19 4.05 -4.03 1.33
CA GLY A 19 3.84 -4.53 -0.03
C GLY A 19 5.07 -5.24 -0.60
N VAL A 20 6.26 -4.65 -0.47
CA VAL A 20 7.52 -5.27 -0.90
C VAL A 20 7.77 -6.56 -0.13
N TRP A 21 7.52 -6.56 1.18
CA TRP A 21 7.70 -7.76 1.99
C TRP A 21 6.71 -8.87 1.60
N ALA A 22 5.44 -8.53 1.42
CA ALA A 22 4.41 -9.45 0.93
C ALA A 22 4.78 -10.01 -0.44
N PHE A 23 5.36 -9.20 -1.33
CA PHE A 23 5.81 -9.64 -2.65
C PHE A 23 6.95 -10.67 -2.57
N LEU A 24 7.89 -10.50 -1.64
CA LEU A 24 8.98 -11.45 -1.43
C LEU A 24 8.48 -12.78 -0.86
N VAL A 25 7.51 -12.71 0.05
CA VAL A 25 6.88 -13.90 0.67
C VAL A 25 5.98 -14.63 -0.31
N ALA A 26 5.36 -13.92 -1.26
CA ALA A 26 4.44 -14.52 -2.22
C ALA A 26 5.10 -15.62 -3.06
N GLU A 27 4.52 -16.81 -3.01
CA GLU A 27 5.03 -18.01 -3.67
C GLU A 27 4.59 -18.07 -5.14
N THR A 28 3.38 -17.58 -5.45
CA THR A 28 2.84 -17.66 -6.80
C THR A 28 3.05 -16.38 -7.60
N ARG A 29 3.20 -16.53 -8.93
CA ARG A 29 3.26 -15.39 -9.86
C ARG A 29 1.97 -14.56 -9.84
N LYS A 30 0.82 -15.20 -9.57
CA LYS A 30 -0.47 -14.52 -9.50
C LYS A 30 -0.52 -13.57 -8.30
N GLU A 31 -0.16 -14.04 -7.11
CA GLU A 31 -0.10 -13.20 -5.90
C GLU A 31 0.83 -12.01 -6.06
N ARG A 32 2.05 -12.26 -6.59
CA ARG A 32 3.01 -11.20 -6.90
C ARG A 32 2.44 -10.14 -7.84
N ALA A 33 1.71 -10.55 -8.87
CA ALA A 33 1.06 -9.64 -9.80
C ALA A 33 -0.02 -8.78 -9.11
N TYR A 34 -0.82 -9.36 -8.21
CA TYR A 34 -1.80 -8.60 -7.43
C TYR A 34 -1.13 -7.61 -6.47
N ILE A 35 -0.13 -8.07 -5.71
CA ILE A 35 0.58 -7.24 -4.72
C ILE A 35 1.29 -6.06 -5.40
N ALA A 36 1.88 -6.27 -6.58
CA ALA A 36 2.53 -5.19 -7.34
C ALA A 36 1.52 -4.32 -8.13
N GLY A 37 0.41 -4.89 -8.59
CA GLY A 37 -0.57 -4.19 -9.42
C GLY A 37 -1.46 -3.21 -8.65
N ILE A 38 -1.90 -3.57 -7.44
CA ILE A 38 -2.75 -2.71 -6.61
C ILE A 38 -2.15 -1.32 -6.35
N PRO A 39 -0.89 -1.17 -5.88
CA PRO A 39 -0.33 0.16 -5.59
C PRO A 39 -0.20 1.02 -6.85
N VAL A 40 0.04 0.40 -8.01
CA VAL A 40 0.05 1.10 -9.31
C VAL A 40 -1.34 1.69 -9.60
N VAL A 41 -2.41 0.91 -9.44
CA VAL A 41 -3.79 1.39 -9.64
C VAL A 41 -4.13 2.52 -8.67
N VAL A 42 -3.80 2.35 -7.38
CA VAL A 42 -4.06 3.37 -6.34
C VAL A 42 -3.30 4.67 -6.63
N PHE A 43 -2.11 4.58 -7.21
CA PHE A 43 -1.32 5.73 -7.63
C PHE A 43 -1.93 6.41 -8.87
N LEU A 44 -2.38 5.64 -9.86
CA LEU A 44 -3.05 6.16 -11.05
C LEU A 44 -4.35 6.90 -10.73
N ILE A 45 -5.14 6.42 -9.76
CA ILE A 45 -6.38 7.10 -9.33
C ILE A 45 -6.09 8.54 -8.89
N ARG A 46 -4.97 8.77 -8.18
CA ARG A 46 -4.55 10.11 -7.75
C ARG A 46 -4.17 11.02 -8.92
N ILE A 47 -3.63 10.44 -10.00
CA ILE A 47 -3.27 11.19 -11.21
C ILE A 47 -4.51 11.57 -12.01
N ILE A 48 -5.46 10.64 -12.17
CA ILE A 48 -6.65 10.82 -13.00
C ILE A 48 -7.68 11.73 -12.29
N LEU A 49 -7.80 11.64 -10.97
CA LEU A 49 -8.70 12.48 -10.16
C LEU A 49 -7.87 13.39 -9.23
N PRO A 50 -7.44 14.57 -9.69
CA PRO A 50 -6.69 15.52 -8.85
C PRO A 50 -7.55 16.25 -7.80
N SER A 51 -8.83 15.92 -7.67
CA SER A 51 -9.75 16.52 -6.70
C SER A 51 -9.48 16.04 -5.27
N LEU A 52 -10.01 16.78 -4.28
CA LEU A 52 -9.97 16.38 -2.87
C LEU A 52 -10.55 14.97 -2.65
N ALA A 53 -11.62 14.63 -3.40
CA ALA A 53 -12.21 13.30 -3.39
C ALA A 53 -11.25 12.23 -3.91
N GLY A 54 -10.52 12.50 -5.00
CA GLY A 54 -9.51 11.59 -5.52
C GLY A 54 -8.34 11.38 -4.57
N GLN A 55 -7.92 12.41 -3.84
CA GLN A 55 -6.93 12.29 -2.77
C GLN A 55 -7.40 11.37 -1.63
N LEU A 56 -8.66 11.53 -1.19
CA LEU A 56 -9.27 10.69 -0.16
C LEU A 56 -9.38 9.22 -0.62
N ILE A 57 -9.83 8.98 -1.84
CA ILE A 57 -9.95 7.63 -2.41
C ILE A 57 -8.57 6.98 -2.51
N SER A 58 -7.55 7.72 -2.96
CA SER A 58 -6.17 7.21 -3.03
C SER A 58 -5.64 6.87 -1.65
N LEU A 59 -5.86 7.72 -0.64
CA LEU A 59 -5.49 7.45 0.75
C LEU A 59 -6.16 6.19 1.30
N ILE A 60 -7.48 6.04 1.10
CA ILE A 60 -8.21 4.84 1.49
C ILE A 60 -7.65 3.61 0.78
N GLY A 61 -7.33 3.72 -0.51
CA GLY A 61 -6.71 2.64 -1.29
C GLY A 61 -5.36 2.21 -0.70
N TRP A 62 -4.50 3.16 -0.30
CA TRP A 62 -3.23 2.86 0.35
C TRP A 62 -3.39 2.21 1.71
N VAL A 63 -4.38 2.64 2.49
CA VAL A 63 -4.70 2.03 3.79
C VAL A 63 -5.17 0.59 3.60
N LEU A 64 -6.11 0.34 2.69
CA LEU A 64 -6.61 -1.00 2.39
C LEU A 64 -5.51 -1.90 1.84
N TYR A 65 -4.64 -1.38 0.98
CA TYR A 65 -3.49 -2.12 0.47
C TYR A 65 -2.52 -2.52 1.59
N GLY A 66 -2.12 -1.57 2.44
CA GLY A 66 -1.24 -1.85 3.57
C GLY A 66 -1.85 -2.87 4.53
N LEU A 67 -3.14 -2.73 4.84
CA LEU A 67 -3.88 -3.65 5.70
C LEU A 67 -3.96 -5.06 5.08
N GLY A 68 -4.21 -5.15 3.78
CA GLY A 68 -4.20 -6.40 3.02
C GLY A 68 -2.83 -7.08 3.04
N CYS A 69 -1.75 -6.32 2.87
CA CYS A 69 -0.38 -6.86 2.94
C CYS A 69 -0.04 -7.38 4.34
N ILE A 70 -0.42 -6.64 5.39
CA ILE A 70 -0.27 -7.07 6.79
C ILE A 70 -1.02 -8.38 7.04
N ILE A 71 -2.27 -8.46 6.59
CA ILE A 71 -3.09 -9.66 6.73
C ILE A 71 -2.46 -10.84 5.96
N TYR A 72 -2.04 -10.63 4.72
CA TYR A 72 -1.39 -11.63 3.88
C TYR A 72 -0.11 -12.18 4.54
N LEU A 73 0.76 -11.29 5.02
CA LEU A 73 1.99 -11.66 5.71
C LEU A 73 1.69 -12.49 6.97
N ARG A 74 0.68 -12.10 7.74
CA ARG A 74 0.25 -12.83 8.94
C ARG A 74 -0.29 -14.21 8.62
N TYR A 75 -1.05 -14.37 7.54
CA TYR A 75 -1.53 -15.67 7.08
C TYR A 75 -0.40 -16.59 6.59
N ASN A 76 0.68 -16.03 6.06
CA ASN A 76 1.89 -16.76 5.67
C ASN A 76 2.85 -17.01 6.84
N GLY A 77 2.39 -16.84 8.09
CA GLY A 77 3.18 -17.15 9.29
C GLY A 77 4.25 -16.12 9.66
N MET A 78 4.28 -14.96 9.01
CA MET A 78 5.24 -13.90 9.33
C MET A 78 4.80 -13.17 10.60
N VAL A 79 5.70 -13.11 11.60
CA VAL A 79 5.47 -12.34 12.82
C VAL A 79 5.79 -10.87 12.55
N ILE A 80 4.75 -10.04 12.49
CA ILE A 80 4.89 -8.58 12.41
C ILE A 80 5.05 -8.07 13.86
N ARG A 81 6.23 -7.58 14.21
CA ARG A 81 6.58 -7.02 15.53
C ARG A 81 6.87 -5.53 15.42
#